data_AF-A0A944J238-F1
#
_entry.id   AF-A0A944J238-F1
#
_cell.length_a   1.000
_cell.length_b   1.000
_cell.length_c   1.000
_cell.angle_alpha   90.00
_cell.angle_beta   90.00
_cell.angle_gamma   90.00
#
_symmetry.space_group_name_H-M   'P 1'
#
loop_
_entity.id
_entity.type
_entity.pdbx_description
1 polymer ?
#
loop_
_entity_poly.entity_id
_entity_poly.type
_entity_poly.pdbx_seq_one_letter_code
_entity_poly.pdbx_strand_id
1 'polypeptide(L)'
;MTSAAPEPEPDPDGWPPLPRAMDEGEATKALFEARIAYHQARLHHGMTKVEAAYAADLANAQTFYSSLLKLSDGSLERAQAGADAVQKAAAAVATIYAGVLSISFSVSSRALPWRGVLAPIFLCLAIALSTAYRAHITRQSRESPAPEYSEQFATAALRRANTFSTIVRGLVVGKASLLRAGVAALSVGILYLPVAFVSFPGSESPAVAADSPRWPVPPDSAMSKEYGAILYKAQVDEAANLHSPTEGDENVWWPVGLLLGGLLVVYAGGRPWRAKAGKGQGRGQGQG
;
A
#
# COMPACT_ATOMS: atom_id res chain seq x y z
N MET A 1 44.67 -6.29 89.69
CA MET A 1 43.94 -7.00 88.62
C MET A 1 42.79 -6.13 88.19
N THR A 2 43.00 -5.28 87.19
CA THR A 2 41.97 -4.42 86.59
C THR A 2 41.13 -5.29 85.66
N SER A 3 39.91 -5.60 86.08
CA SER A 3 38.92 -6.28 85.23
C SER A 3 38.63 -5.41 84.02
N ALA A 4 39.04 -5.84 82.83
CA ALA A 4 38.71 -5.17 81.59
C ALA A 4 37.18 -5.24 81.39
N ALA A 5 36.53 -4.08 81.30
CA ALA A 5 35.11 -4.01 80.99
C ALA A 5 34.87 -4.65 79.61
N PRO A 6 33.79 -5.45 79.43
CA PRO A 6 33.49 -6.09 78.16
C PRO A 6 33.38 -5.04 77.05
N GLU A 7 33.97 -5.33 75.90
CA GLU A 7 33.82 -4.47 74.72
C GLU A 7 32.34 -4.45 74.31
N PRO A 8 31.79 -3.26 73.99
CA PRO A 8 30.41 -3.18 73.52
C PRO A 8 30.27 -3.98 72.22
N GLU A 9 29.26 -4.84 72.14
CA GLU A 9 28.95 -5.55 70.91
C GLU A 9 28.74 -4.54 69.76
N PRO A 10 29.33 -4.80 68.57
CA PRO A 10 29.12 -3.93 67.42
C PRO A 10 27.62 -3.91 67.06
N ASP A 11 27.09 -2.70 66.83
CA ASP A 11 25.71 -2.52 66.36
C ASP A 11 25.53 -3.38 65.08
N PRO A 12 24.45 -4.18 64.94
CA PRO A 12 24.18 -4.97 63.73
C PRO A 12 24.22 -4.15 62.44
N ASP A 13 24.05 -2.83 62.55
CA ASP A 13 24.16 -1.87 61.44
C ASP A 13 25.61 -1.43 61.12
N GLY A 14 26.63 -1.93 61.83
CA GLY A 14 28.05 -1.64 61.61
C GLY A 14 28.51 -0.26 62.06
N TRP A 15 27.76 0.40 62.95
CA TRP A 15 28.08 1.73 63.46
C TRP A 15 29.22 1.68 64.51
N PRO A 16 30.18 2.63 64.47
CA PRO A 16 31.23 2.71 65.47
C PRO A 16 30.66 2.94 66.88
N PRO A 17 31.26 2.31 67.92
CA PRO A 17 30.81 2.47 69.30
C PRO A 17 31.04 3.90 69.82
N LEU A 18 30.29 4.28 70.86
CA LEU A 18 30.44 5.57 71.54
C LEU A 18 31.86 5.76 72.10
N PRO A 19 32.51 6.92 71.86
CA PRO A 19 33.80 7.21 72.48
C PRO A 19 33.64 7.39 74.00
N ARG A 20 34.38 6.60 74.79
CA ARG A 20 34.28 6.54 76.27
C ARG A 20 34.63 7.83 77.04
N ALA A 21 35.08 8.89 76.35
CA ALA A 21 35.71 10.06 76.97
C ALA A 21 34.90 11.36 76.85
N MET A 22 33.70 11.33 76.27
CA MET A 22 32.81 12.50 76.19
C MET A 22 31.73 12.43 77.27
N ASP A 23 31.24 13.60 77.70
CA ASP A 23 30.07 13.69 78.56
C ASP A 23 28.91 12.95 77.88
N GLU A 24 28.30 11.98 78.57
CA GLU A 24 27.45 10.95 77.95
C GLU A 24 26.29 11.55 77.15
N GLY A 25 25.80 12.73 77.56
CA GLY A 25 24.74 13.47 76.87
C GLY A 25 25.15 14.14 75.55
N GLU A 26 26.36 14.70 75.46
CA GLU A 26 26.82 15.38 74.25
C GLU A 26 27.30 14.37 73.19
N ALA A 27 27.99 13.31 73.62
CA ALA A 27 28.47 12.25 72.73
C ALA A 27 27.31 11.51 72.04
N THR A 28 26.26 11.20 72.80
CA THR A 28 25.06 10.52 72.28
C THR A 28 24.30 11.38 71.29
N LYS A 29 24.17 12.69 71.55
CA LYS A 29 23.57 13.63 70.61
C LYS A 29 24.37 13.74 69.30
N ALA A 30 25.69 13.90 69.39
CA ALA A 30 26.54 14.00 68.21
C ALA A 30 26.51 12.73 67.34
N LEU A 31 26.51 11.54 67.96
CA LEU A 31 26.35 10.28 67.20
C LEU A 31 24.96 10.11 66.61
N PHE A 32 23.91 10.54 67.31
CA PHE A 32 22.55 10.48 66.77
C PHE A 32 22.39 11.39 65.56
N GLU A 33 22.93 12.62 65.61
CA GLU A 33 22.96 13.54 64.47
C GLU A 33 23.77 12.97 63.30
N ALA A 34 24.94 12.38 63.56
CA ALA A 34 25.74 11.69 62.53
C ALA A 34 25.00 10.50 61.90
N ARG A 35 24.25 9.74 62.71
CA ARG A 35 23.40 8.62 62.24
C ARG A 35 22.31 9.13 61.31
N ILE A 36 21.57 10.18 61.71
CA ILE A 36 20.54 10.79 60.86
C ILE A 36 21.16 11.28 59.54
N ALA A 37 22.28 12.01 59.60
CA ALA A 37 22.94 12.56 58.41
C ALA A 37 23.37 11.45 57.43
N TYR A 38 23.93 10.34 57.94
CA TYR A 38 24.29 9.19 57.10
C TYR A 38 23.07 8.50 56.50
N HIS A 39 22.00 8.27 57.28
CA HIS A 39 20.78 7.68 56.75
C HIS A 39 20.15 8.57 55.67
N GLN A 40 20.12 9.89 55.89
CA GLN A 40 19.68 10.85 54.88
C GLN A 40 20.56 10.80 53.63
N ALA A 41 21.89 10.77 53.76
CA ALA A 41 22.80 10.67 52.63
C ALA A 41 22.63 9.35 51.85
N ARG A 42 22.44 8.22 52.55
CA ARG A 42 22.18 6.92 51.93
C ARG A 42 20.84 6.88 51.22
N LEU A 43 19.79 7.44 51.82
CA LEU A 43 18.47 7.56 51.20
C LEU A 43 18.54 8.46 49.97
N HIS A 44 19.21 9.61 50.05
CA HIS A 44 19.42 10.51 48.92
C HIS A 44 20.22 9.84 47.80
N HIS A 45 21.29 9.11 48.12
CA HIS A 45 22.06 8.35 47.14
C HIS A 45 21.23 7.21 46.51
N GLY A 46 20.34 6.58 47.28
CA GLY A 46 19.38 5.60 46.76
C GLY A 46 18.35 6.25 45.83
N MET A 47 17.74 7.36 46.24
CA MET A 47 16.74 8.10 45.46
C MET A 47 17.32 8.61 44.14
N THR A 48 18.52 9.19 44.15
CA THR A 48 19.18 9.67 42.93
C THR A 48 19.49 8.55 41.93
N LYS A 49 19.89 7.35 42.40
CA LYS A 49 20.08 6.18 41.52
C LYS A 49 18.77 5.71 40.91
N VAL A 50 17.71 5.67 41.71
CA VAL A 50 16.38 5.27 41.26
C VAL A 50 15.82 6.27 40.26
N GLU A 51 15.95 7.57 40.52
CA GLU A 51 15.56 8.65 39.62
C GLU A 51 16.31 8.59 38.29
N ALA A 52 17.64 8.40 38.33
CA ALA A 52 18.45 8.25 37.13
C ALA A 52 18.05 7.02 36.30
N ALA A 53 17.73 5.90 36.95
CA ALA A 53 17.24 4.69 36.28
C ALA A 53 15.87 4.94 35.61
N TYR A 54 14.92 5.54 36.33
CA TYR A 54 13.62 5.89 35.76
C TYR A 54 13.71 6.88 34.59
N ALA A 55 14.59 7.88 34.70
CA ALA A 55 14.82 8.85 33.63
C ALA A 55 15.40 8.17 32.38
N ALA A 56 16.36 7.24 32.55
CA ALA A 56 16.93 6.47 31.45
C ALA A 56 15.87 5.58 30.78
N ASP A 57 15.03 4.89 31.56
CA ASP A 57 13.95 4.05 31.03
C ASP A 57 12.92 4.86 30.25
N LEU A 58 12.56 6.05 30.75
CA LEU A 58 11.65 6.96 30.06
C LEU A 58 12.24 7.46 28.75
N ALA A 59 13.53 7.85 28.74
CA ALA A 59 14.22 8.29 27.52
C ALA A 59 14.31 7.17 26.48
N ASN A 60 14.57 5.93 26.91
CA ASN A 60 14.59 4.75 26.04
C ASN A 60 13.20 4.49 25.44
N ALA A 61 12.14 4.57 26.24
CA ALA A 61 10.77 4.42 25.76
C ALA A 61 10.40 5.47 24.71
N GLN A 62 10.72 6.75 24.95
CA GLN A 62 10.50 7.83 23.98
C GLN A 62 11.25 7.60 22.67
N THR A 63 12.51 7.16 22.75
CA THR A 63 13.34 6.86 21.57
C THR A 63 12.78 5.68 20.79
N PHE A 64 12.29 4.65 21.48
CA PHE A 64 11.64 3.51 20.86
C PHE A 64 10.37 3.92 20.10
N TYR A 65 9.46 4.67 20.75
CA TYR A 65 8.22 5.12 20.11
C TYR A 65 8.46 6.04 18.92
N SER A 66 9.39 6.99 19.04
CA SER A 66 9.73 7.89 17.92
C SER A 66 10.37 7.14 16.75
N SER A 67 11.21 6.13 17.01
CA SER A 67 11.77 5.27 15.97
C SER A 67 10.69 4.43 15.27
N LEU A 68 9.72 3.95 16.05
CA LEU A 68 8.60 3.17 15.54
C LEU A 68 7.69 4.02 14.64
N LEU A 69 7.38 5.25 15.06
CA LEU A 69 6.63 6.22 14.26
C LEU A 69 7.37 6.58 12.96
N LYS A 70 8.67 6.87 13.04
CA LYS A 70 9.50 7.13 11.84
C LYS A 70 9.53 5.95 10.88
N LEU A 71 9.62 4.72 11.40
CA LEU A 71 9.57 3.53 10.57
C LEU A 71 8.20 3.39 9.86
N SER A 72 7.11 3.67 10.56
CA SER A 72 5.78 3.66 9.95
C SER A 72 5.63 4.74 8.89
N ASP A 73 6.10 5.96 9.14
CA ASP A 73 6.05 7.07 8.17
C ASP A 73 6.85 6.72 6.92
N GLY A 74 8.08 6.25 7.09
CA GLY A 74 8.92 5.84 5.96
C GLY A 74 8.37 4.63 5.18
N SER A 75 7.54 3.79 5.82
CA SER A 75 6.84 2.71 5.11
C SER A 75 5.65 3.24 4.29
N LEU A 76 4.92 4.22 4.83
CA LEU A 76 3.79 4.87 4.19
C LEU A 76 4.24 5.71 3.00
N GLU A 77 5.32 6.48 3.15
CA GLU A 77 5.90 7.30 2.08
C GLU A 77 6.37 6.43 0.91
N ARG A 78 7.05 5.31 1.19
CA ARG A 78 7.43 4.34 0.15
C ARG A 78 6.21 3.75 -0.58
N ALA A 79 5.12 3.48 0.15
CA ALA A 79 3.89 2.98 -0.46
C ALA A 79 3.21 4.05 -1.34
N GLN A 80 3.22 5.31 -0.93
CA GLN A 80 2.70 6.43 -1.71
C GLN A 80 3.55 6.70 -2.95
N ALA A 81 4.87 6.72 -2.81
CA ALA A 81 5.80 6.89 -3.93
C ALA A 81 5.63 5.80 -5.00
N GLY A 82 5.38 4.55 -4.58
CA GLY A 82 5.07 3.45 -5.51
C GLY A 82 3.79 3.68 -6.31
N ALA A 83 2.73 4.19 -5.67
CA ALA A 83 1.47 4.51 -6.36
C ALA A 83 1.63 5.69 -7.33
N ASP A 84 2.35 6.74 -6.93
CA ASP A 84 2.64 7.89 -7.79
C ASP A 84 3.49 7.48 -9.01
N ALA A 85 4.44 6.56 -8.83
CA ALA A 85 5.25 6.03 -9.94
C ALA A 85 4.38 5.27 -10.96
N VAL A 86 3.48 4.40 -10.50
CA VAL A 86 2.55 3.66 -11.39
C VAL A 86 1.62 4.63 -12.12
N GLN A 87 1.10 5.64 -11.43
CA GLN A 87 0.23 6.66 -12.04
C GLN A 87 0.97 7.47 -13.12
N LYS A 88 2.21 7.92 -12.84
CA LYS A 88 3.04 8.64 -13.82
C LYS A 88 3.40 7.77 -15.02
N ALA A 89 3.76 6.51 -14.79
CA ALA A 89 4.05 5.56 -15.86
C ALA A 89 2.82 5.32 -16.74
N ALA A 90 1.65 5.09 -16.14
CA ALA A 90 0.40 4.91 -16.87
C ALA A 90 0.05 6.17 -17.70
N ALA A 91 0.20 7.36 -17.13
CA ALA A 91 -0.02 8.63 -17.84
C ALA A 91 0.94 8.80 -19.03
N ALA A 92 2.23 8.47 -18.86
CA ALA A 92 3.20 8.54 -19.94
C ALA A 92 2.89 7.54 -21.08
N VAL A 93 2.46 6.32 -20.76
CA VAL A 93 2.02 5.36 -21.78
C VAL A 93 0.75 5.86 -22.48
N ALA A 94 -0.17 6.50 -21.74
CA ALA A 94 -1.37 7.11 -22.30
C ALA A 94 -1.04 8.16 -23.37
N THR A 95 -0.11 9.08 -23.05
CA THR A 95 0.26 10.18 -23.95
C THR A 95 0.97 9.67 -25.19
N ILE A 96 1.88 8.70 -25.04
CA ILE A 96 2.55 8.05 -26.17
C ILE A 96 1.51 7.36 -27.06
N TYR A 97 0.59 6.58 -26.48
CA TYR A 97 -0.45 5.89 -27.23
C TYR A 97 -1.37 6.87 -27.98
N ALA A 98 -1.83 7.93 -27.32
CA ALA A 98 -2.64 8.96 -27.94
C ALA A 98 -1.90 9.67 -29.09
N GLY A 99 -0.59 9.92 -28.93
CA GLY A 99 0.26 10.47 -29.98
C GLY A 99 0.35 9.55 -31.19
N VAL A 100 0.62 8.26 -30.97
CA VAL A 100 0.66 7.26 -32.05
C VAL A 100 -0.70 7.15 -32.75
N LEU A 101 -1.80 7.15 -31.99
CA LEU A 101 -3.15 7.10 -32.54
C LEU A 101 -3.44 8.32 -33.41
N SER A 102 -3.08 9.52 -32.93
CA SER A 102 -3.26 10.78 -33.66
C SER A 102 -2.47 10.79 -34.96
N ILE A 103 -1.21 10.32 -34.96
CA ILE A 103 -0.40 10.19 -36.18
C ILE A 103 -1.03 9.18 -37.14
N SER A 104 -1.50 8.03 -36.64
CA SER A 104 -2.12 6.99 -37.49
C SER A 104 -3.39 7.48 -38.18
N PHE A 105 -4.20 8.28 -37.49
CA PHE A 105 -5.40 8.90 -38.05
C PHE A 105 -5.10 10.06 -39.00
N SER A 106 -3.97 10.75 -38.81
CA SER A 106 -3.57 11.81 -39.73
C SER A 106 -3.23 11.27 -41.12
N VAL A 107 -2.84 9.99 -41.22
CA VAL A 107 -2.43 9.35 -42.49
C VAL A 107 -3.52 8.42 -43.03
N SER A 108 -4.42 7.91 -42.18
CA SER A 108 -5.44 6.95 -42.57
C SER A 108 -6.86 7.50 -42.39
N SER A 109 -7.63 7.52 -43.47
CA SER A 109 -9.08 7.77 -43.42
C SER A 109 -9.90 6.53 -43.02
N ARG A 110 -9.24 5.42 -42.67
CA ARG A 110 -9.90 4.16 -42.34
C ARG A 110 -10.44 4.24 -40.91
N ALA A 111 -11.73 3.91 -40.73
CA ALA A 111 -12.32 3.78 -39.41
C ALA A 111 -11.51 2.78 -38.58
N LEU A 112 -11.19 3.14 -37.33
CA LEU A 112 -10.36 2.28 -36.49
C LEU A 112 -11.04 0.93 -36.26
N PRO A 113 -10.28 -0.17 -36.33
CA PRO A 113 -10.77 -1.44 -35.84
C PRO A 113 -11.12 -1.28 -34.35
N TRP A 114 -12.31 -1.73 -33.96
CA TRP A 114 -12.81 -1.74 -32.58
C TRP A 114 -11.79 -2.31 -31.57
N ARG A 115 -10.91 -3.21 -32.02
CA ARG A 115 -9.80 -3.78 -31.25
C ARG A 115 -8.88 -2.72 -30.62
N GLY A 116 -8.75 -1.54 -31.24
CA GLY A 116 -7.96 -0.42 -30.70
C GLY A 116 -8.55 0.25 -29.45
N VAL A 117 -9.82 -0.03 -29.11
CA VAL A 117 -10.50 0.53 -27.93
C VAL A 117 -10.14 -0.22 -26.64
N LEU A 118 -9.64 -1.46 -26.74
CA LEU A 118 -9.27 -2.26 -25.56
C LEU A 118 -8.09 -1.68 -24.78
N ALA A 119 -7.05 -1.21 -25.48
CA ALA A 119 -5.86 -0.63 -24.85
C ALA A 119 -6.20 0.56 -23.91
N PRO A 120 -6.96 1.59 -24.33
CA PRO A 120 -7.32 2.69 -23.44
C PRO A 120 -8.24 2.26 -22.29
N ILE A 121 -9.11 1.26 -22.47
CA ILE A 121 -9.94 0.73 -21.36
C ILE A 121 -9.06 0.12 -20.26
N PHE A 122 -8.10 -0.75 -20.62
CA PHE A 122 -7.18 -1.35 -19.64
C PHE A 122 -6.28 -0.31 -18.98
N LEU A 123 -5.87 0.72 -19.72
CA LEU A 123 -5.08 1.82 -19.18
C LEU A 123 -5.87 2.66 -18.17
N CYS A 124 -7.11 3.03 -18.50
CA CYS A 124 -8.03 3.72 -17.60
C CYS A 124 -8.30 2.88 -16.34
N LEU A 125 -8.47 1.56 -16.49
CA LEU A 125 -8.64 0.64 -15.38
C LEU A 125 -7.41 0.63 -14.47
N ALA A 126 -6.19 0.62 -15.02
CA ALA A 126 -4.95 0.71 -14.23
C ALA A 126 -4.87 2.03 -13.44
N ILE A 127 -5.25 3.16 -14.05
CA ILE A 127 -5.31 4.47 -13.38
C ILE A 127 -6.37 4.46 -12.27
N ALA A 128 -7.56 3.92 -12.54
CA ALA A 128 -8.63 3.80 -11.57
C ALA A 128 -8.23 2.93 -10.37
N LEU A 129 -7.59 1.78 -10.59
CA LEU A 129 -7.06 0.94 -9.51
C LEU A 129 -5.97 1.66 -8.71
N SER A 130 -5.05 2.38 -9.36
CA SER A 130 -4.02 3.15 -8.66
C SER A 130 -4.62 4.26 -7.78
N THR A 131 -5.66 4.93 -8.29
CA THR A 131 -6.36 5.99 -7.57
C THR A 131 -7.18 5.42 -6.40
N ALA A 132 -7.88 4.31 -6.64
CA ALA A 132 -8.61 3.58 -5.61
C ALA A 132 -7.68 3.09 -4.50
N TYR A 133 -6.48 2.61 -4.85
CA TYR A 133 -5.44 2.25 -3.90
C TYR A 133 -5.05 3.44 -3.01
N ARG A 134 -4.82 4.61 -3.61
CA ARG A 134 -4.50 5.85 -2.88
C ARG A 134 -5.64 6.28 -1.94
N ALA A 135 -6.87 6.26 -2.43
CA ALA A 135 -8.06 6.58 -1.63
C ALA A 135 -8.28 5.58 -0.47
N HIS A 136 -7.89 4.32 -0.65
CA HIS A 136 -8.01 3.31 0.39
C HIS A 136 -6.88 3.38 1.43
N ILE A 137 -5.78 4.08 1.14
CA ILE A 137 -4.75 4.40 2.13
C ILE A 137 -5.22 5.51 3.07
N THR A 138 -5.88 6.55 2.56
CA THR A 138 -6.34 7.70 3.36
C THR A 138 -7.55 7.40 4.25
N ARG A 139 -8.35 6.38 3.92
CA ARG A 139 -9.38 5.86 4.84
C ARG A 139 -8.76 4.95 5.89
N GLN A 140 -8.23 5.52 6.97
CA GLN A 140 -7.95 4.76 8.18
C GLN A 140 -9.08 4.88 9.21
N SER A 141 -9.53 3.68 9.56
CA SER A 141 -10.50 3.21 10.54
C SER A 141 -11.02 4.16 11.61
N ARG A 142 -12.36 4.13 11.70
CA ARG A 142 -13.19 4.10 12.91
C ARG A 142 -12.38 4.05 14.20
N GLU A 143 -12.64 5.05 15.05
CA GLU A 143 -12.20 5.17 16.44
C GLU A 143 -11.88 3.81 17.03
N SER A 144 -10.59 3.49 17.12
CA SER A 144 -10.19 2.36 17.93
C SER A 144 -10.48 2.76 19.37
N PRO A 145 -11.25 1.97 20.14
CA PRO A 145 -11.62 2.32 21.50
C PRO A 145 -10.36 2.72 22.26
N ALA A 146 -10.45 3.85 22.97
CA ALA A 146 -9.33 4.38 23.74
C ALA A 146 -8.77 3.25 24.63
N PRO A 147 -7.45 3.05 24.67
CA PRO A 147 -6.87 1.95 25.41
C PRO A 147 -7.20 2.11 26.90
N GLU A 148 -7.73 1.06 27.50
CA GLU A 148 -7.99 0.99 28.94
C GLU A 148 -6.70 1.27 29.73
N TYR A 149 -6.81 2.10 30.77
CA TYR A 149 -5.70 2.35 31.70
C TYR A 149 -5.50 1.10 32.58
N SER A 150 -4.49 0.30 32.28
CA SER A 150 -4.04 -0.77 33.17
C SER A 150 -2.85 -0.30 34.00
N GLU A 151 -2.81 -0.65 35.28
CA GLU A 151 -1.72 -0.28 36.22
C GLU A 151 -0.32 -0.78 35.78
N GLN A 152 -0.26 -1.78 34.89
CA GLN A 152 0.99 -2.29 34.34
C GLN A 152 1.39 -1.54 33.06
N PHE A 153 2.02 -0.38 33.22
CA PHE A 153 2.44 0.46 32.10
C PHE A 153 3.33 -0.28 31.08
N ALA A 154 4.30 -1.08 31.56
CA ALA A 154 5.25 -1.78 30.68
C ALA A 154 4.60 -2.87 29.82
N THR A 155 3.70 -3.67 30.38
CA THR A 155 3.01 -4.73 29.63
C THR A 155 1.98 -4.14 28.67
N ALA A 156 1.30 -3.06 29.06
CA ALA A 156 0.42 -2.30 28.20
C ALA A 156 1.18 -1.65 27.03
N ALA A 157 2.34 -1.06 27.29
CA ALA A 157 3.24 -0.47 26.30
C ALA A 157 3.67 -1.50 25.24
N LEU A 158 4.13 -2.68 25.67
CA LEU A 158 4.52 -3.77 24.77
C LEU A 158 3.32 -4.31 23.98
N ARG A 159 2.16 -4.46 24.62
CA ARG A 159 0.93 -4.89 23.93
C ARG A 159 0.52 -3.87 22.86
N ARG A 160 0.57 -2.56 23.15
CA ARG A 160 0.29 -1.49 22.19
C ARG A 160 1.27 -1.50 21.02
N ALA A 161 2.57 -1.66 21.29
CA ALA A 161 3.58 -1.75 20.24
C ALA A 161 3.36 -2.96 19.33
N ASN A 162 3.04 -4.13 19.92
CA ASN A 162 2.72 -5.33 19.16
C ASN A 162 1.44 -5.15 18.32
N THR A 163 0.37 -4.61 18.90
CA THR A 163 -0.88 -4.33 18.17
C THR A 163 -0.66 -3.32 17.05
N PHE A 164 0.11 -2.27 17.29
CA PHE A 164 0.47 -1.32 16.25
C PHE A 164 1.26 -2.00 15.14
N SER A 165 2.25 -2.84 15.47
CA SER A 165 3.04 -3.58 14.47
C SER A 165 2.18 -4.54 13.64
N THR A 166 1.18 -5.20 14.23
CA THR A 166 0.28 -6.09 13.50
C THR A 166 -0.70 -5.31 12.63
N ILE A 167 -1.17 -4.15 13.08
CA ILE A 167 -1.98 -3.22 12.28
C ILE A 167 -1.16 -2.72 11.09
N VAL A 168 0.05 -2.19 11.32
CA VAL A 168 0.94 -1.72 10.24
C VAL A 168 1.25 -2.86 9.28
N ARG A 169 1.58 -4.05 9.76
CA ARG A 169 1.84 -5.22 8.91
C ARG A 169 0.60 -5.62 8.12
N GLY A 170 -0.59 -5.61 8.72
CA GLY A 170 -1.86 -5.88 8.05
C GLY A 170 -2.16 -4.87 6.94
N LEU A 171 -1.90 -3.59 7.21
CA LEU A 171 -2.06 -2.51 6.23
C LEU A 171 -1.05 -2.64 5.10
N VAL A 172 0.21 -2.95 5.37
CA VAL A 172 1.24 -3.06 4.33
C VAL A 172 1.03 -4.32 3.47
N VAL A 173 0.85 -5.48 4.11
CA VAL A 173 0.74 -6.77 3.40
C VAL A 173 -0.60 -6.90 2.69
N GLY A 174 -1.70 -6.50 3.33
CA GLY A 174 -3.03 -6.56 2.74
C GLY A 174 -3.20 -5.63 1.54
N LYS A 175 -2.45 -4.52 1.51
CA LYS A 175 -2.54 -3.53 0.43
C LYS A 175 -1.59 -3.82 -0.73
N ALA A 176 -0.50 -4.55 -0.52
CA ALA A 176 0.43 -4.93 -1.58
C ALA A 176 -0.22 -5.70 -2.75
N SER A 177 -1.34 -6.40 -2.53
CA SER A 177 -2.08 -7.10 -3.57
C SER A 177 -2.72 -6.15 -4.59
N LEU A 178 -3.26 -5.01 -4.17
CA LEU A 178 -3.87 -4.02 -5.07
C LEU A 178 -2.82 -3.36 -5.96
N LEU A 179 -1.66 -3.03 -5.40
CA LEU A 179 -0.56 -2.46 -6.19
C LEU A 179 -0.07 -3.48 -7.24
N ARG A 180 0.04 -4.76 -6.85
CA ARG A 180 0.39 -5.85 -7.78
C ARG A 180 -0.67 -6.05 -8.86
N ALA A 181 -1.96 -5.99 -8.51
CA ALA A 181 -3.04 -6.07 -9.48
C ALA A 181 -2.99 -4.89 -10.47
N GLY A 182 -2.67 -3.68 -10.00
CA GLY A 182 -2.45 -2.51 -10.86
C GLY A 182 -1.26 -2.69 -11.81
N VAL A 183 -0.12 -3.18 -11.32
CA VAL A 183 1.06 -3.49 -12.15
C VAL A 183 0.77 -4.60 -13.16
N ALA A 184 0.04 -5.64 -12.76
CA ALA A 184 -0.38 -6.71 -13.65
C ALA A 184 -1.30 -6.19 -14.76
N ALA A 185 -2.32 -5.39 -14.41
CA ALA A 185 -3.20 -4.75 -15.39
C ALA A 185 -2.43 -3.84 -16.36
N LEU A 186 -1.47 -3.06 -15.86
CA LEU A 186 -0.58 -2.23 -16.69
C LEU A 186 0.26 -3.09 -17.65
N SER A 187 0.84 -4.18 -17.17
CA SER A 187 1.64 -5.09 -18.01
C SER A 187 0.81 -5.74 -19.12
N VAL A 188 -0.43 -6.14 -18.82
CA VAL A 188 -1.38 -6.68 -19.81
C VAL A 188 -1.75 -5.61 -20.83
N GLY A 189 -2.02 -4.38 -20.39
CA GLY A 189 -2.30 -3.26 -21.29
C GLY A 189 -1.15 -2.98 -22.25
N ILE A 190 0.09 -2.99 -21.77
CA ILE A 190 1.29 -2.80 -22.60
C ILE A 190 1.45 -3.95 -23.61
N LEU A 191 1.23 -5.20 -23.19
CA LEU A 191 1.26 -6.37 -24.08
C LEU A 191 0.19 -6.32 -25.18
N TYR A 192 -0.92 -5.61 -24.95
CA TYR A 192 -1.98 -5.44 -25.94
C TYR A 192 -1.71 -4.32 -26.95
N LEU A 193 -0.77 -3.41 -26.68
CA LEU A 193 -0.45 -2.31 -27.60
C LEU A 193 -0.01 -2.79 -28.99
N PRO A 194 0.90 -3.76 -29.14
CA PRO A 194 1.31 -4.27 -30.44
C PRO A 194 0.16 -4.96 -31.18
N VAL A 195 -0.78 -5.59 -30.46
CA VAL A 195 -1.90 -6.34 -31.04
C VAL A 195 -2.81 -5.43 -31.86
N ALA A 196 -2.89 -4.14 -31.55
CA ALA A 196 -3.65 -3.18 -32.35
C ALA A 196 -3.04 -2.93 -33.74
N PHE A 197 -1.75 -3.22 -33.93
CA PHE A 197 -1.02 -2.97 -35.18
C PHE A 197 -0.77 -4.24 -36.00
N VAL A 198 -0.95 -5.43 -35.42
CA VAL A 198 -0.79 -6.69 -36.15
C VAL A 198 -2.05 -6.95 -36.96
N SER A 199 -1.95 -6.76 -38.28
CA SER A 199 -2.95 -7.23 -39.23
C SER A 199 -2.80 -8.75 -39.39
N PHE A 200 -3.87 -9.50 -39.12
CA PHE A 200 -3.86 -10.93 -39.35
C PHE A 200 -4.25 -11.19 -40.81
N PRO A 201 -3.51 -12.06 -41.53
CA PRO A 201 -3.91 -12.46 -42.88
C PRO A 201 -5.31 -13.07 -42.82
N GLY A 202 -6.25 -12.47 -43.55
CA GLY A 202 -7.67 -12.84 -43.54
C GLY A 202 -8.60 -11.84 -42.82
N SER A 203 -8.07 -10.87 -42.06
CA SER A 203 -8.87 -9.75 -41.51
C SER A 203 -8.79 -8.50 -42.37
N GLU A 204 -8.50 -8.64 -43.67
CA GLU A 204 -8.77 -7.59 -44.62
C GLU A 204 -10.29 -7.41 -44.65
N SER A 205 -10.80 -6.58 -43.74
CA SER A 205 -12.08 -5.91 -43.96
C SER A 205 -11.92 -5.34 -45.36
N PRO A 206 -12.68 -5.87 -46.35
CA PRO A 206 -12.47 -5.57 -47.75
C PRO A 206 -12.31 -4.07 -47.78
N ALA A 207 -11.14 -3.60 -48.22
CA ALA A 207 -10.98 -2.17 -48.46
C ALA A 207 -12.25 -1.85 -49.24
N VAL A 208 -13.13 -1.04 -48.65
CA VAL A 208 -14.28 -0.52 -49.36
C VAL A 208 -13.58 0.20 -50.48
N ALA A 209 -13.43 -0.50 -51.60
CA ALA A 209 -12.75 -0.01 -52.75
C ALA A 209 -13.51 1.27 -53.01
N ALA A 210 -12.77 2.33 -53.30
CA ALA A 210 -13.33 3.67 -53.45
C ALA A 210 -14.33 3.80 -54.62
N ASP A 211 -14.97 2.71 -55.05
CA ASP A 211 -16.41 2.70 -55.34
C ASP A 211 -17.20 3.06 -54.07
N SER A 212 -16.90 4.24 -53.54
CA SER A 212 -17.90 5.08 -52.89
C SER A 212 -19.12 4.97 -53.80
N PRO A 213 -20.30 4.53 -53.32
CA PRO A 213 -21.47 4.39 -54.18
C PRO A 213 -21.60 5.68 -54.95
N ARG A 214 -21.36 5.61 -56.27
CA ARG A 214 -21.32 6.80 -57.10
C ARG A 214 -22.71 7.37 -56.98
N TRP A 215 -22.83 8.53 -56.31
CA TRP A 215 -24.12 9.15 -56.10
C TRP A 215 -24.84 9.18 -57.45
N PRO A 216 -26.08 8.69 -57.54
CA PRO A 216 -26.78 8.58 -58.80
C PRO A 216 -26.74 9.93 -59.51
N VAL A 217 -26.26 9.92 -60.75
CA VAL A 217 -26.26 11.11 -61.58
C VAL A 217 -27.73 11.49 -61.78
N PRO A 218 -28.14 12.74 -61.48
CA PRO A 218 -29.53 13.15 -61.70
C PRO A 218 -29.91 12.86 -63.16
N PRO A 219 -31.08 12.25 -63.41
CA PRO A 219 -31.47 11.89 -64.76
C PRO A 219 -31.51 13.14 -65.65
N ASP A 220 -31.00 13.03 -66.87
CA ASP A 220 -31.14 14.08 -67.89
C ASP A 220 -32.62 14.49 -67.97
N SER A 221 -32.87 15.79 -68.11
CA SER A 221 -34.14 16.50 -67.91
C SER A 221 -35.33 16.07 -68.79
N ALA A 222 -35.20 14.95 -69.51
CA ALA A 222 -36.23 14.35 -70.35
C ALA A 222 -37.15 13.37 -69.60
N MET A 223 -36.78 12.87 -68.40
CA MET A 223 -37.68 12.04 -67.59
C MET A 223 -38.64 12.88 -66.73
N SER A 224 -39.89 12.43 -66.58
CA SER A 224 -40.88 13.11 -65.75
C SER A 224 -40.40 13.16 -64.29
N LYS A 225 -40.60 14.31 -63.61
CA LYS A 225 -40.15 14.54 -62.23
C LYS A 225 -40.61 13.47 -61.25
N GLU A 226 -41.79 12.89 -61.47
CA GLU A 226 -42.34 11.83 -60.62
C GLU A 226 -41.54 10.52 -60.73
N TYR A 227 -41.11 10.14 -61.94
CA TYR A 227 -40.35 8.91 -62.13
C TYR A 227 -38.93 9.01 -61.56
N GLY A 228 -38.32 10.20 -61.64
CA GLY A 228 -37.02 10.48 -61.04
C GLY A 228 -37.04 10.37 -59.50
N ALA A 229 -38.12 10.82 -58.85
CA ALA A 229 -38.26 10.72 -57.40
C ALA A 229 -38.39 9.27 -56.90
N ILE A 230 -39.08 8.41 -57.65
CA ILE A 230 -39.25 6.99 -57.32
C ILE A 230 -37.92 6.24 -57.46
N LEU A 231 -37.18 6.47 -58.55
CA LEU A 231 -35.87 5.86 -58.76
C LEU A 231 -34.84 6.30 -57.71
N TYR A 232 -34.84 7.59 -57.36
CA TYR A 232 -33.96 8.10 -56.32
C TYR A 232 -34.26 7.46 -54.96
N LYS A 233 -35.53 7.35 -54.58
CA LYS A 233 -35.92 6.71 -53.31
C LYS A 233 -35.51 5.24 -53.27
N ALA A 234 -35.73 4.50 -54.36
CA ALA A 234 -35.33 3.10 -54.46
C ALA A 234 -33.80 2.92 -54.32
N GLN A 235 -33.01 3.81 -54.92
CA GLN A 235 -31.55 3.79 -54.80
C GLN A 235 -31.06 4.12 -53.40
N VAL A 236 -31.72 5.05 -52.70
CA VAL A 236 -31.42 5.37 -51.29
C VAL A 236 -31.74 4.18 -50.39
N ASP A 237 -32.89 3.52 -50.59
CA ASP A 237 -33.29 2.34 -49.80
C ASP A 237 -32.35 1.14 -50.06
N GLU A 238 -31.91 0.94 -51.30
CA GLU A 238 -30.92 -0.10 -51.65
C GLU A 238 -29.55 0.16 -51.02
N ALA A 239 -29.06 1.41 -51.07
CA ALA A 239 -27.83 1.82 -50.41
C ALA A 239 -27.90 1.67 -48.88
N ALA A 240 -29.06 1.95 -48.28
CA ALA A 240 -29.30 1.77 -46.85
C ALA A 240 -29.32 0.28 -46.45
N ASN A 241 -29.91 -0.60 -47.27
CA ASN A 241 -29.95 -2.03 -47.02
C ASN A 241 -28.57 -2.71 -47.19
N LEU A 242 -27.75 -2.25 -48.14
CA LEU A 242 -26.36 -2.69 -48.30
C LEU A 242 -25.47 -2.32 -47.10
N HIS A 243 -25.85 -1.31 -46.33
CA HIS A 243 -25.18 -0.91 -45.09
C HIS A 243 -25.63 -1.68 -43.85
N SER A 244 -26.53 -2.68 -43.98
CA SER A 244 -26.85 -3.53 -42.83
C SER A 244 -25.54 -4.19 -42.35
N PRO A 245 -25.09 -3.90 -41.11
CA PRO A 245 -23.81 -4.39 -40.61
C PRO A 245 -23.89 -5.91 -40.66
N THR A 246 -23.12 -6.51 -41.56
CA THR A 246 -23.06 -7.95 -41.70
C THR A 246 -22.60 -8.49 -40.36
N GLU A 247 -23.50 -9.23 -39.71
CA GLU A 247 -23.35 -9.88 -38.43
C GLU A 247 -22.41 -11.09 -38.60
N GLY A 248 -21.19 -10.83 -39.09
CA GLY A 248 -20.18 -11.82 -39.39
C GLY A 248 -19.32 -12.08 -38.17
N ASP A 249 -19.54 -13.23 -37.55
CA ASP A 249 -18.65 -14.23 -36.89
C ASP A 249 -17.25 -13.86 -36.32
N GLU A 250 -16.79 -12.62 -36.36
CA GLU A 250 -15.47 -12.18 -35.90
C GLU A 250 -15.35 -12.14 -34.36
N ASN A 251 -16.38 -12.57 -33.64
CA ASN A 251 -16.63 -12.17 -32.26
C ASN A 251 -16.50 -13.29 -31.20
N VAL A 252 -15.96 -14.47 -31.53
CA VAL A 252 -15.87 -15.57 -30.54
C VAL A 252 -14.63 -15.46 -29.64
N TRP A 253 -13.54 -14.84 -30.10
CA TRP A 253 -12.27 -14.84 -29.37
C TRP A 253 -12.08 -13.66 -28.38
N TRP A 254 -12.80 -12.55 -28.55
CA TRP A 254 -12.71 -11.40 -27.63
C TRP A 254 -13.25 -11.64 -26.21
N PRO A 255 -14.37 -12.38 -25.96
CA PRO A 255 -14.81 -12.62 -24.61
C PRO A 255 -13.81 -13.53 -23.87
N VAL A 256 -13.15 -14.43 -24.60
CA VAL A 256 -12.09 -15.29 -24.06
C VAL A 256 -10.88 -14.47 -23.63
N GLY A 257 -10.46 -13.48 -24.43
CA GLY A 257 -9.38 -12.55 -24.08
C GLY A 257 -9.69 -11.71 -22.84
N LEU A 258 -10.91 -11.15 -22.74
CA LEU A 258 -11.35 -10.40 -21.55
C LEU A 258 -11.44 -11.29 -20.31
N LEU A 259 -11.97 -12.51 -20.44
CA LEU A 259 -12.05 -13.45 -19.34
C LEU A 259 -10.67 -13.90 -18.87
N LEU A 260 -9.74 -14.23 -19.78
CA LEU A 260 -8.38 -14.61 -19.41
C LEU A 260 -7.61 -13.43 -18.79
N GLY A 261 -7.71 -12.23 -19.36
CA GLY A 261 -7.10 -11.02 -18.80
C GLY A 261 -7.65 -10.69 -17.41
N GLY A 262 -8.98 -10.71 -17.26
CA GLY A 262 -9.65 -10.50 -15.97
C GLY A 262 -9.29 -11.57 -14.94
N LEU A 263 -9.25 -12.85 -15.34
CA LEU A 263 -8.90 -13.96 -14.47
C LEU A 263 -7.44 -13.89 -14.05
N LEU A 264 -6.53 -13.44 -14.92
CA LEU A 264 -5.12 -13.24 -14.58
C LEU A 264 -4.92 -12.09 -13.59
N VAL A 265 -5.67 -10.98 -13.75
CA VAL A 265 -5.69 -9.88 -12.77
C VAL A 265 -6.26 -10.32 -11.43
N VAL A 266 -7.38 -11.06 -11.42
CA VAL A 266 -7.99 -11.60 -10.19
C VAL A 266 -7.08 -12.64 -9.54
N TYR A 267 -6.42 -13.50 -10.33
CA TYR A 267 -5.50 -14.51 -9.82
C TYR A 267 -4.24 -13.89 -9.22
N ALA A 268 -3.65 -12.90 -9.90
CA ALA A 268 -2.48 -12.18 -9.44
C ALA A 268 -2.77 -11.29 -8.21
N GLY A 269 -3.97 -10.71 -8.13
CA GLY A 269 -4.41 -9.90 -6.98
C GLY A 269 -4.93 -10.73 -5.80
N GLY A 270 -5.58 -11.86 -6.06
CA GLY A 270 -6.32 -12.64 -5.08
C GLY A 270 -5.52 -13.71 -4.36
N ARG A 271 -4.38 -14.18 -4.90
CA ARG A 271 -3.52 -15.12 -4.16
C ARG A 271 -2.69 -14.34 -3.14
N PRO A 272 -2.98 -14.43 -1.83
CA PRO A 272 -2.02 -13.99 -0.83
C PRO A 272 -0.77 -14.83 -1.08
N TRP A 273 0.34 -14.17 -1.44
CA TRP A 273 1.64 -14.81 -1.54
C TRP A 273 2.00 -15.23 -0.12
N ARG A 274 1.50 -16.40 0.29
CA ARG A 274 2.00 -17.13 1.44
C ARG A 274 3.43 -17.42 1.07
N ALA A 275 4.32 -16.50 1.40
CA ALA A 275 5.72 -16.82 1.61
C ALA A 275 5.65 -18.12 2.41
N LYS A 276 6.14 -19.23 1.83
CA LYS A 276 6.33 -20.47 2.57
C LYS A 276 7.23 -20.05 3.71
N ALA A 277 6.62 -19.69 4.85
CA ALA A 277 7.31 -19.52 6.09
C ALA A 277 8.01 -20.85 6.24
N GLY A 278 9.33 -20.84 6.06
CA GLY A 278 10.14 -22.03 6.15
C GLY A 278 9.67 -22.70 7.42
N LYS A 279 9.08 -23.90 7.27
CA LYS A 279 8.77 -24.74 8.41
C LYS A 279 10.09 -24.81 9.15
N GLY A 280 10.17 -24.09 10.27
CA GLY A 280 11.26 -24.16 11.22
C GLY A 280 11.33 -25.62 11.60
N GLN A 281 12.20 -26.33 10.89
CA GLN A 281 12.55 -27.70 11.11
C GLN A 281 13.03 -27.77 12.56
N GLY A 282 12.48 -28.74 13.28
CA GLY A 282 12.48 -28.79 14.73
C GLY A 282 13.84 -28.47 15.37
N ARG A 283 13.84 -27.46 16.24
CA ARG A 283 14.53 -27.59 17.52
C ARG A 283 13.46 -28.21 18.44
N GLY A 284 13.44 -29.52 18.66
CA GLY A 284 14.56 -30.20 19.30
C GLY A 284 14.74 -29.66 20.72
N GLN A 285 13.64 -29.47 21.47
CA GLN A 285 13.70 -29.37 22.92
C GLN A 285 14.11 -30.76 23.43
N GLY A 286 15.41 -30.94 23.59
CA GLY A 286 15.93 -31.96 24.48
C GLY A 286 15.47 -31.63 25.89
N GLN A 287 14.72 -32.55 26.48
CA GLN A 287 14.62 -32.67 27.93
C GLN A 287 15.99 -33.07 28.46
N GLY A 288 16.48 -32.31 29.42
CA GLY A 288 17.66 -32.57 30.23
C GLY A 288 17.52 -31.77 31.51
#